data_AF-A0A816ARG2-F1
#
_entry.id   AF-A0A816ARG2-F1
#
_cell.length_a   1.000
_cell.length_b   1.000
_cell.length_c   1.000
_cell.angle_alpha   90.00
_cell.angle_beta   90.00
_cell.angle_gamma   90.00
#
_symmetry.space_group_name_H-M   'P 1'
#
loop_
_entity.id
_entity.type
_entity.pdbx_description
1 polymer ?
#
loop_
_entity_poly.entity_id
_entity_poly.type
_entity_poly.pdbx_seq_one_letter_code
_entity_poly.pdbx_strand_id
1 'polypeptide(L)'
;MFCPLQSKNINKEEELRFGQEMYETLNEAQRSAVDKILGAYHRRSATTAPCFFIDGPGGTGKTYLYNTLCYLFKGQGVSGLTVASQ
;
A
#
# COMPACT_ATOMS: atom_id res chain seq x y z
N MET A 1 4.85 13.97 -2.62
CA MET A 1 5.78 13.19 -3.45
C MET A 1 4.96 12.07 -4.07
N PHE A 2 4.62 12.26 -5.35
CA PHE A 2 3.75 11.36 -6.09
C PHE A 2 4.43 10.01 -6.26
N CYS A 3 3.73 8.92 -5.96
CA CYS A 3 4.14 7.60 -6.42
C CYS A 3 4.04 7.63 -7.95
N PRO A 4 5.14 7.54 -8.72
CA PRO A 4 5.04 7.61 -10.17
C PRO A 4 4.36 6.33 -10.65
N LEU A 5 3.06 6.42 -10.94
CA LEU A 5 2.25 5.38 -11.60
C LEU A 5 2.58 5.28 -13.10
N GLN A 6 3.81 5.56 -13.52
CA GLN A 6 4.17 5.51 -14.94
C GLN A 6 4.66 4.12 -15.33
N SER A 7 3.78 3.48 -16.10
CA SER A 7 3.95 2.21 -16.82
C SER A 7 5.32 2.05 -17.49
N LYS A 8 6.19 1.22 -16.91
CA LYS A 8 7.28 0.51 -17.58
C LYS A 8 7.46 -0.83 -16.88
N ASN A 9 7.24 -1.95 -17.58
CA ASN A 9 7.51 -3.34 -17.17
C ASN A 9 7.70 -3.55 -15.66
N ILE A 10 6.59 -3.50 -14.91
CA ILE A 10 6.64 -3.72 -13.46
C ILE A 10 6.89 -5.20 -13.21
N ASN A 11 8.08 -5.53 -12.72
CA ASN A 11 8.38 -6.87 -12.24
C ASN A 11 7.65 -7.09 -10.91
N LYS A 12 6.51 -7.80 -10.98
CA LYS A 12 5.65 -8.06 -9.83
C LYS A 12 6.39 -8.73 -8.67
N GLU A 13 7.34 -9.60 -8.97
CA GLU A 13 8.10 -10.32 -7.95
C GLU A 13 9.05 -9.38 -7.19
N GLU A 14 9.73 -8.48 -7.92
CA GLU A 14 10.60 -7.48 -7.28
C GLU A 14 9.80 -6.46 -6.47
N GLU A 15 8.67 -5.98 -6.98
CA GLU A 15 7.79 -5.07 -6.21
C GLU A 15 7.25 -5.74 -4.95
N LEU A 16 6.85 -7.02 -5.03
CA LEU A 16 6.40 -7.76 -3.86
C LEU A 16 7.52 -7.89 -2.84
N ARG A 17 8.74 -8.23 -3.29
CA ARG A 17 9.92 -8.32 -2.42
C ARG A 17 10.22 -7.00 -1.73
N PHE A 18 10.28 -5.89 -2.47
CA PHE A 18 10.48 -4.57 -1.88
C PHE A 18 9.36 -4.20 -0.90
N GLY A 19 8.11 -4.51 -1.23
CA GLY A 19 6.98 -4.28 -0.32
C GLY A 19 7.08 -5.08 0.97
N GLN A 20 7.55 -6.33 0.90
CA GLN A 20 7.79 -7.19 2.06
C GLN A 20 8.94 -6.67 2.92
N GLU A 21 10.07 -6.31 2.33
CA GLU A 21 11.21 -5.72 3.03
C GLU A 21 10.79 -4.43 3.77
N MET A 22 10.02 -3.56 3.11
CA MET A 22 9.49 -2.35 3.75
C MET A 22 8.52 -2.68 4.89
N TYR A 23 7.64 -3.67 4.70
CA TYR A 23 6.68 -4.13 5.70
C TYR A 23 7.37 -4.63 6.98
N GLU A 24 8.51 -5.30 6.84
CA GLU A 24 9.30 -5.77 7.99
C GLU A 24 9.83 -4.62 8.85
N THR A 25 10.11 -3.47 8.25
CA THR A 25 10.60 -2.28 8.98
C THR A 25 9.49 -1.42 9.61
N LEU A 26 8.22 -1.72 9.32
CA LEU A 26 7.09 -0.98 9.90
C LEU A 26 6.99 -1.22 11.41
N ASN A 27 6.61 -0.17 12.13
CA ASN A 27 6.20 -0.33 13.53
C ASN A 27 4.86 -1.08 13.64
N GLU A 28 4.54 -1.56 14.85
CA GLU A 28 3.34 -2.37 15.09
C GLU A 28 2.03 -1.70 14.64
N ALA A 29 1.89 -0.39 14.84
CA ALA A 29 0.68 0.35 14.47
C ALA A 29 0.53 0.45 12.94
N GLN A 30 1.62 0.76 12.24
CA GLN A 30 1.67 0.81 10.77
C GLN A 30 1.44 -0.58 10.17
N ARG A 31 2.06 -1.62 10.74
CA ARG A 31 1.88 -3.01 10.32
C ARG A 31 0.42 -3.45 10.47
N SER A 32 -0.19 -3.15 11.62
CA SER A 32 -1.62 -3.41 11.85
C SER A 32 -2.52 -2.69 10.84
N ALA A 33 -2.18 -1.47 10.43
CA ALA A 33 -2.91 -0.75 9.38
C ALA A 33 -2.76 -1.44 8.02
N VAL A 34 -1.55 -1.87 7.64
CA VAL A 34 -1.33 -2.63 6.40
C VAL A 34 -2.15 -3.93 6.39
N ASP A 35 -2.09 -4.70 7.47
CA ASP A 35 -2.79 -5.99 7.56
C ASP A 35 -4.31 -5.82 7.45
N LYS A 36 -4.86 -4.78 8.08
CA LYS A 36 -6.29 -4.46 7.97
C LYS A 36 -6.68 -4.11 6.54
N ILE A 37 -5.88 -3.28 5.86
CA ILE A 37 -6.13 -2.84 4.49
C ILE A 37 -6.02 -4.03 3.52
N LEU A 38 -4.95 -4.82 3.60
CA LEU A 38 -4.77 -6.02 2.79
C LEU A 38 -5.86 -7.06 3.06
N GLY A 39 -6.17 -7.34 4.32
CA GLY A 39 -7.19 -8.30 4.69
C GLY A 39 -8.59 -7.89 4.22
N ALA A 40 -8.92 -6.59 4.23
CA ALA A 40 -10.17 -6.10 3.70
C ALA A 40 -10.17 -6.03 2.16
N TYR A 41 -9.01 -5.81 1.52
CA TYR A 41 -8.85 -5.97 0.08
C TYR A 41 -9.09 -7.43 -0.36
N HIS A 42 -8.49 -8.42 0.32
CA HIS A 42 -8.67 -9.84 -0.01
C HIS A 42 -10.09 -10.35 0.25
N ARG A 43 -10.81 -9.74 1.21
CA ARG A 43 -12.21 -10.08 1.53
C ARG A 43 -13.24 -9.28 0.73
N ARG A 44 -12.82 -8.37 -0.15
CA ARG A 44 -13.76 -7.52 -0.90
C ARG A 44 -14.59 -8.37 -1.87
N SER A 45 -15.89 -8.12 -1.91
CA SER A 45 -16.78 -8.65 -2.95
C SER A 45 -16.73 -7.75 -4.19
N ALA A 46 -17.10 -8.28 -5.35
CA ALA A 46 -17.25 -7.52 -6.60
C ALA A 46 -18.21 -6.31 -6.48
N THR A 47 -19.08 -6.34 -5.46
CA THR A 47 -20.08 -5.30 -5.18
C THR A 47 -19.64 -4.26 -4.14
N THR A 48 -18.50 -4.44 -3.48
CA THR A 48 -18.02 -3.56 -2.41
C THR A 48 -16.57 -3.17 -2.61
N ALA A 49 -16.32 -1.89 -2.91
CA ALA A 49 -14.97 -1.34 -2.92
C ALA A 49 -14.64 -0.78 -1.53
N PRO A 50 -13.70 -1.37 -0.77
CA PRO A 50 -13.33 -0.84 0.53
C PRO A 50 -12.55 0.47 0.37
N CYS A 51 -12.92 1.49 1.15
CA CYS A 51 -12.22 2.77 1.24
C CYS A 51 -11.53 2.88 2.61
N PHE A 52 -10.28 3.32 2.63
CA PHE A 52 -9.50 3.47 3.85
C PHE A 52 -8.92 4.87 3.96
N PHE A 53 -8.98 5.44 5.15
CA PHE A 53 -8.29 6.67 5.51
C PHE A 53 -7.15 6.32 6.46
N ILE A 54 -5.93 6.73 6.11
CA ILE A 54 -4.76 6.59 6.97
C ILE A 54 -4.52 7.95 7.62
N ASP A 55 -5.02 8.10 8.84
CA ASP A 55 -4.79 9.29 9.65
C ASP A 55 -3.58 9.10 10.59
N GLY A 56 -2.82 10.17 10.80
CA GLY A 56 -1.72 10.17 11.73
C GLY A 56 -1.08 11.56 11.84
N PRO A 57 -0.48 11.90 12.99
CA PRO A 57 0.15 13.19 13.19
C PRO A 57 1.26 13.47 12.17
N GLY A 58 1.58 14.75 11.93
CA GLY A 58 2.68 15.14 11.04
C GLY A 58 3.98 14.42 11.41
N GLY A 59 4.74 13.94 10.41
CA GLY A 59 6.03 13.28 10.63
C GLY A 59 6.01 11.79 10.96
N THR A 60 4.84 11.12 11.06
CA THR A 60 4.74 9.68 11.42
C THR A 60 5.04 8.69 10.29
N GLY A 61 5.68 9.13 9.20
CA GLY A 61 6.01 8.22 8.10
C GLY A 61 4.81 7.70 7.29
N LYS A 62 3.70 8.44 7.25
CA LYS A 62 2.52 8.09 6.42
C LYS A 62 2.90 7.81 4.96
N THR A 63 3.80 8.60 4.38
CA THR A 63 4.34 8.37 3.03
C THR A 63 5.01 7.00 2.90
N TYR A 64 5.75 6.57 3.92
CA TYR A 64 6.40 5.27 3.95
C TYR A 64 5.37 4.14 3.98
N LEU A 65 4.31 4.29 4.77
CA LEU A 65 3.18 3.37 4.82
C LEU A 65 2.45 3.29 3.46
N TYR A 66 2.17 4.43 2.81
CA TYR A 66 1.58 4.47 1.47
C TYR A 66 2.45 3.77 0.42
N ASN A 67 3.76 3.99 0.45
CA ASN A 67 4.70 3.34 -0.45
C ASN A 67 4.71 1.81 -0.23
N THR A 68 4.74 1.37 1.03
CA THR A 68 4.69 -0.07 1.37
C THR A 68 3.45 -0.73 0.78
N LEU A 69 2.28 -0.13 0.99
CA LEU A 69 1.02 -0.62 0.42
C LEU A 69 1.06 -0.65 -1.12
N CYS A 70 1.64 0.38 -1.74
CA CYS A 70 1.76 0.45 -3.19
C CYS A 70 2.60 -0.69 -3.76
N TYR A 71 3.76 -0.97 -3.18
CA TYR A 71 4.62 -2.09 -3.58
C TYR A 71 3.91 -3.45 -3.43
N LEU A 72 3.27 -3.69 -2.29
CA LEU A 72 2.52 -4.91 -2.02
C LEU A 72 1.37 -5.12 -3.03
N PHE A 73 0.61 -4.05 -3.34
CA PHE A 73 -0.47 -4.11 -4.31
C PHE A 73 0.02 -4.30 -5.76
N LYS A 74 1.11 -3.63 -6.15
CA LYS A 74 1.74 -3.84 -7.46
C LYS A 74 2.25 -5.27 -7.63
N GLY A 75 2.86 -5.83 -6.59
CA GLY A 75 3.30 -7.23 -6.59
C GLY A 75 2.14 -8.23 -6.73
N GLN A 76 0.97 -7.89 -6.20
CA GLN A 76 -0.28 -8.64 -6.39
C GLN A 76 -0.95 -8.39 -7.75
N GLY A 77 -0.38 -7.53 -8.61
CA GLY A 77 -0.94 -7.20 -9.92
C GLY A 77 -2.11 -6.22 -9.88
N VAL A 78 -2.26 -5.47 -8.79
CA VAL A 78 -3.33 -4.49 -8.59
C VAL A 78 -2.90 -3.15 -9.18
N SER A 79 -3.52 -2.73 -10.27
CA SER A 79 -3.35 -1.40 -10.86
C SER A 79 -4.32 -0.41 -10.20
N GLY A 80 -4.05 -0.03 -8.95
CA GLY A 80 -4.83 0.97 -8.21
C GLY A 80 -4.20 2.37 -8.28
N LEU A 81 -5.01 3.41 -8.48
CA LEU A 81 -4.58 4.80 -8.42
C LEU A 81 -4.39 5.19 -6.94
N THR A 82 -3.15 5.25 -6.46
CA THR A 82 -2.85 5.78 -5.12
C THR A 82 -2.89 7.31 -5.18
N VAL A 83 -3.99 7.91 -4.72
CA VAL A 83 -4.07 9.36 -4.50
C VAL A 83 -3.78 9.66 -3.04
N ALA A 84 -2.78 10.49 -2.78
CA ALA A 84 -2.57 11.10 -1.48
C ALA A 84 -3.05 12.55 -1.60
N SER A 85 -4.16 12.91 -0.93
CA SER A 85 -4.55 14.31 -0.77
C SER A 85 -3.75 14.92 0.37
N GLN A 86 -3.27 16.15 0.17
CA GLN A 86 -2.50 16.93 1.15
C GLN A 86 -3.35 17.39 2.33
#